data_AF-A0A2W6BTJ1-F1
#
_entry.id   AF-A0A2W6BTJ1-F1
#
_cell.length_a   1.000
_cell.length_b   1.000
_cell.length_c   1.000
_cell.angle_alpha   90.00
_cell.angle_beta   90.00
_cell.angle_gamma   90.00
#
_symmetry.space_group_name_H-M   'P 1'
#
loop_
_entity.id
_entity.type
_entity.pdbx_description
1 polymer ?
#
loop_
_entity_poly.entity_id
_entity_poly.type
_entity_poly.pdbx_seq_one_letter_code
_entity_poly.pdbx_strand_id
1 'polypeptide(L)'
;MRVFTGADELQAAAGEQLGASDWMTIEQQRVNAFADATEDHQWIHIDPQRAATGPFGTTIAHGFLTLSLLPHLIDQTYRVEGTTMVINYGLNKVRFPAPVP
;
A
#
# COMPACT_ATOMS: atom_id res chain seq x y z
N MET A 1 -1.08 16.48 -8.81
CA MET A 1 -0.49 15.32 -9.52
C MET A 1 0.43 15.81 -10.62
N ARG A 2 1.72 15.46 -10.57
CA ARG A 2 2.74 15.82 -11.59
C ARG A 2 2.62 14.88 -12.79
N VAL A 3 2.87 15.37 -14.00
CA VAL A 3 2.84 14.55 -15.22
C VAL A 3 4.22 14.59 -15.87
N PHE A 4 4.75 13.41 -16.21
CA PHE A 4 6.00 13.22 -16.95
C PHE A 4 5.69 12.74 -18.35
N THR A 5 6.26 13.39 -19.36
CA THR A 5 6.07 13.05 -20.78
C THR A 5 7.18 12.10 -21.23
N GLY A 6 7.08 10.85 -20.81
CA GLY A 6 8.07 9.80 -21.09
C GLY A 6 9.04 9.51 -19.93
N ALA A 7 9.75 8.40 -20.06
CA ALA A 7 10.63 7.88 -19.01
C ALA A 7 11.85 8.79 -18.73
N ASP A 8 12.36 9.50 -19.74
CA ASP A 8 13.52 10.37 -19.60
C ASP A 8 13.25 11.55 -18.65
N GLU A 9 12.03 12.12 -18.68
CA GLU A 9 11.66 13.19 -17.76
C GLU A 9 11.54 12.69 -16.31
N LEU A 10 11.00 11.47 -16.12
CA LEU A 10 10.96 10.85 -14.80
C LEU A 10 12.37 10.56 -14.28
N GLN A 11 13.27 10.09 -15.16
CA GLN A 11 14.67 9.85 -14.82
C GLN A 11 15.39 11.15 -14.43
N ALA A 12 15.12 12.25 -15.14
CA ALA A 12 15.71 13.55 -14.83
C ALA A 12 15.27 14.09 -13.46
N ALA A 13 14.09 13.70 -12.96
CA ALA A 13 13.58 14.07 -11.63
C ALA A 13 14.11 13.18 -10.49
N ALA A 14 15.12 12.33 -10.74
CA ALA A 14 15.70 11.48 -9.72
C ALA A 14 16.23 12.29 -8.52
N GLY A 15 15.77 11.93 -7.32
CA GLY A 15 16.12 12.61 -6.07
C GLY A 15 15.12 13.68 -5.63
N GLU A 16 14.14 14.04 -6.47
CA GLU A 16 13.09 14.99 -6.11
C GLU A 16 11.95 14.34 -5.30
N GLN A 17 11.25 15.15 -4.51
CA GLN A 17 9.96 14.77 -3.93
C GLN A 17 8.86 14.92 -4.98
N LEU A 18 8.15 13.83 -5.29
CA LEU A 18 7.16 13.80 -6.37
C LEU A 18 5.72 14.12 -5.94
N GLY A 19 5.48 14.18 -4.62
CA GLY A 19 4.18 14.49 -4.03
C GLY A 19 3.82 13.58 -2.86
N ALA A 20 2.59 13.70 -2.40
CA ALA A 20 1.98 12.83 -1.40
C ALA A 20 0.58 12.42 -1.88
N SER A 21 0.13 11.22 -1.51
CA SER A 21 -1.25 10.80 -1.74
C SER A 21 -2.20 11.50 -0.78
N ASP A 22 -3.49 11.43 -1.05
CA ASP A 22 -4.50 11.74 -0.05
C ASP A 22 -4.51 10.65 1.05
N TRP A 23 -5.15 10.97 2.18
CA TRP A 23 -5.39 10.00 3.23
C TRP A 23 -6.33 8.89 2.75
N MET A 24 -6.00 7.66 3.13
CA MET A 24 -6.80 6.48 2.82
C MET A 24 -7.19 5.78 4.12
N THR A 25 -8.49 5.66 4.38
CA THR A 25 -9.02 4.84 5.47
C THR A 25 -8.89 3.36 5.12
N ILE A 26 -8.39 2.56 6.06
CA ILE A 26 -8.35 1.10 5.92
C ILE A 26 -9.61 0.52 6.57
N GLU A 27 -10.53 0.07 5.72
CA GLU A 27 -11.76 -0.58 6.18
C GLU A 27 -11.56 -2.09 6.35
N GLN A 28 -12.24 -2.66 7.35
CA GLN A 28 -12.21 -4.10 7.64
C GLN A 28 -12.54 -4.97 6.41
N GLN A 29 -13.45 -4.50 5.53
CA GLN A 29 -13.79 -5.23 4.31
C GLN A 29 -12.57 -5.44 3.40
N ARG A 30 -11.68 -4.44 3.29
CA ARG A 30 -10.45 -4.55 2.50
C ARG A 30 -9.48 -5.54 3.13
N VAL A 31 -9.36 -5.52 4.46
CA VAL A 31 -8.52 -6.47 5.21
C VAL A 31 -9.02 -7.90 5.01
N ASN A 32 -10.33 -8.12 5.09
CA ASN A 32 -10.95 -9.42 4.85
C ASN A 32 -10.75 -9.90 3.41
N ALA A 33 -10.99 -9.02 2.42
CA ALA A 33 -10.78 -9.37 1.02
C ALA A 33 -9.31 -9.69 0.71
N PHE A 34 -8.37 -9.03 1.38
CA PHE A 34 -6.95 -9.36 1.26
C PHE A 34 -6.64 -10.72 1.88
N ALA A 35 -7.19 -11.04 3.06
CA ALA A 35 -7.08 -12.36 3.66
C ALA A 35 -7.60 -13.46 2.72
N ASP A 36 -8.75 -13.25 2.08
CA ASP A 36 -9.30 -14.20 1.11
C ASP A 36 -8.42 -14.36 -0.13
N ALA A 37 -7.78 -13.28 -0.60
CA ALA A 37 -6.91 -13.30 -1.76
C ALA A 37 -5.54 -13.95 -1.50
N THR A 38 -5.06 -13.93 -0.25
CA THR A 38 -3.71 -14.42 0.12
C THR A 38 -3.72 -15.64 1.03
N GLU A 39 -4.90 -16.11 1.43
CA GLU A 39 -5.10 -17.21 2.38
C GLU A 39 -4.53 -16.93 3.79
N ASP A 40 -4.24 -15.67 4.11
CA ASP A 40 -3.81 -15.23 5.44
C ASP A 40 -5.00 -14.78 6.29
N HIS A 41 -5.67 -15.77 6.88
CA HIS A 41 -6.79 -15.58 7.80
C HIS A 41 -6.35 -15.52 9.27
N GLN A 42 -5.13 -15.04 9.57
CA GLN A 42 -4.70 -14.88 10.96
C GLN A 42 -5.68 -13.98 11.73
N TRP A 43 -6.12 -14.44 12.90
CA TRP A 43 -7.21 -13.80 13.67
C TRP A 43 -7.01 -12.32 13.98
N ILE A 44 -5.76 -11.84 14.07
CA ILE A 44 -5.45 -10.42 14.30
C ILE A 44 -5.90 -9.53 13.13
N HIS A 45 -6.20 -10.10 11.96
CA HIS A 45 -6.67 -9.38 10.79
C HIS A 45 -8.19 -9.46 10.61
N ILE A 46 -8.81 -10.59 10.93
CA ILE A 46 -10.18 -10.90 10.48
C ILE A 46 -11.20 -11.17 11.59
N ASP A 47 -10.78 -11.30 12.85
CA ASP A 47 -11.67 -11.60 13.99
C ASP A 47 -11.70 -10.43 14.97
N PRO A 48 -12.64 -9.48 14.83
CA PRO A 48 -12.74 -8.31 15.71
C PRO A 48 -12.97 -8.67 17.18
N GLN A 49 -13.73 -9.74 17.46
CA GLN A 49 -14.03 -10.13 18.84
C GLN A 49 -12.79 -10.62 19.55
N ARG A 50 -12.02 -11.50 18.88
CA ARG A 50 -10.76 -11.99 19.44
C ARG A 50 -9.69 -10.91 19.47
N ALA A 51 -9.58 -10.11 18.41
CA ALA A 51 -8.62 -9.01 18.29
C ALA A 51 -8.80 -7.92 19.36
N ALA A 52 -10.04 -7.64 19.78
CA ALA A 52 -10.34 -6.67 20.85
C ALA A 52 -9.68 -7.01 22.19
N THR A 53 -9.45 -8.30 22.47
CA THR A 53 -8.77 -8.77 23.69
C THR A 53 -7.28 -9.07 23.46
N GLY A 54 -6.81 -8.90 22.23
CA GLY A 54 -5.45 -9.18 21.80
C GLY A 54 -4.48 -8.02 22.05
N PRO A 55 -3.20 -8.18 21.66
CA PRO A 55 -2.14 -7.21 21.93
C PRO A 55 -2.32 -5.86 21.23
N PHE A 56 -3.18 -5.80 20.19
CA PHE A 56 -3.43 -4.58 19.41
C PHE A 56 -4.76 -3.89 19.78
N GLY A 57 -5.62 -4.54 20.58
CA GLY A 57 -6.92 -3.99 20.99
C GLY A 57 -7.98 -3.86 19.89
N THR A 58 -7.65 -4.18 18.65
CA THR A 58 -8.52 -4.23 17.48
C THR A 58 -7.87 -5.08 16.39
N THR A 59 -8.59 -5.38 15.32
CA THR A 59 -7.98 -5.92 14.10
C THR A 59 -6.98 -4.92 13.53
N ILE A 60 -5.94 -5.44 12.87
CA ILE A 60 -4.96 -4.63 12.15
C ILE A 60 -4.85 -5.11 10.71
N ALA A 61 -4.48 -4.23 9.80
CA ALA A 61 -4.20 -4.60 8.41
C ALA A 61 -3.01 -5.57 8.31
N HIS A 62 -3.02 -6.44 7.30
CA HIS A 62 -1.83 -7.20 6.93
C HIS A 62 -0.70 -6.24 6.52
N GLY A 63 0.53 -6.48 6.95
CA GLY A 63 1.68 -5.67 6.48
C GLY A 63 1.81 -5.72 4.96
N PHE A 64 1.54 -6.88 4.34
CA PHE A 64 1.54 -7.03 2.90
C PHE A 64 0.37 -6.31 2.21
N LEU A 65 -0.78 -6.13 2.88
CA LEU A 65 -1.83 -5.25 2.36
C LEU A 65 -1.31 -3.81 2.29
N THR A 66 -0.75 -3.27 3.39
CA THR A 66 -0.18 -1.92 3.40
C THR A 66 0.87 -1.72 2.30
N LEU A 67 1.76 -2.69 2.10
CA LEU A 67 2.77 -2.64 1.04
C LEU A 67 2.14 -2.69 -0.36
N SER A 68 1.10 -3.51 -0.56
CA SER A 68 0.42 -3.66 -1.84
C SER A 68 -0.36 -2.42 -2.29
N LEU A 69 -0.60 -1.46 -1.38
CA LEU A 69 -1.25 -0.18 -1.70
C LEU A 69 -0.31 0.83 -2.36
N LEU A 70 1.01 0.60 -2.41
CA LEU A 70 1.98 1.51 -3.02
C LEU A 70 1.59 1.97 -4.44
N PRO A 71 1.19 1.09 -5.39
CA PRO A 71 0.78 1.53 -6.72
C PRO A 71 -0.42 2.49 -6.68
N HIS A 72 -1.43 2.21 -5.85
CA HIS A 72 -2.61 3.06 -5.71
C HIS A 72 -2.27 4.44 -5.12
N LEU A 73 -1.39 4.49 -4.13
CA LEU A 73 -0.97 5.74 -3.51
C LEU A 73 -0.05 6.55 -4.43
N ILE A 74 0.87 5.88 -5.15
CA ILE A 74 1.77 6.52 -6.11
C ILE A 74 1.00 7.16 -7.27
N ASP A 75 -0.06 6.51 -7.76
CA ASP A 75 -0.89 7.02 -8.86
C ASP A 75 -1.55 8.38 -8.54
N GLN A 76 -1.72 8.70 -7.26
CA GLN A 76 -2.24 10.02 -6.81
C GLN A 76 -1.15 11.11 -6.86
N THR A 77 0.12 10.73 -6.90
CA THR A 77 1.27 11.65 -6.82
C THR A 77 1.73 12.10 -8.21
N TYR A 78 2.02 11.16 -9.10
CA TYR A 78 2.50 11.44 -10.45
C TYR A 78 2.03 10.38 -11.46
N ARG A 79 2.07 10.74 -12.75
CA ARG A 79 1.85 9.83 -13.88
C ARG A 79 2.95 9.98 -14.92
N VAL A 80 3.27 8.88 -15.62
CA VAL A 80 4.19 8.86 -16.77
C VAL A 80 3.43 8.54 -18.04
N GLU A 81 3.37 9.50 -18.96
CA GLU A 81 2.77 9.32 -20.28
C GLU A 81 3.74 8.59 -21.22
N GLY A 82 3.19 8.00 -22.29
CA GLY A 82 3.98 7.20 -23.24
C GLY A 82 4.39 5.83 -22.72
N THR A 83 3.86 5.39 -21.58
CA THR A 83 4.04 4.02 -21.05
C THR A 83 2.81 3.16 -21.34
N THR A 84 3.00 1.90 -21.73
CA THR A 84 1.90 0.95 -21.98
C THR A 84 1.52 0.17 -20.74
N MET A 85 2.49 -0.12 -19.86
CA MET A 85 2.29 -0.82 -18.60
C MET A 85 3.41 -0.51 -17.61
N VAL A 86 3.11 -0.66 -16.32
CA VAL A 86 4.08 -0.56 -15.23
C VAL A 86 4.07 -1.89 -14.46
N ILE A 87 5.24 -2.46 -14.21
CA ILE A 87 5.40 -3.75 -13.52
C ILE A 87 6.20 -3.52 -12.25
N ASN A 88 5.78 -4.15 -11.15
CA ASN A 88 6.59 -4.20 -9.94
C ASN A 88 7.78 -5.17 -10.16
N TYR A 89 8.98 -4.61 -10.30
CA TYR A 89 10.21 -5.42 -10.43
C TYR A 89 10.57 -6.17 -9.15
N GLY A 90 10.31 -5.55 -8.00
CA GLY A 90 10.67 -6.09 -6.71
C GLY A 90 10.88 -4.98 -5.68
N LEU A 91 11.28 -5.42 -4.48
CA LEU A 91 11.50 -4.55 -3.34
C LEU A 91 12.90 -4.80 -2.80
N ASN A 92 13.55 -3.73 -2.34
CA ASN A 92 14.78 -3.83 -1.56
C ASN A 92 14.43 -4.13 -0.09
N LYS A 93 14.88 -3.29 0.85
CA LYS A 93 14.60 -3.47 2.27
C LYS A 93 13.21 -2.92 2.63
N VAL A 94 12.31 -3.79 3.10
CA VAL A 94 10.99 -3.41 3.66
C VAL A 94 10.92 -3.74 5.14
N ARG A 95 10.29 -2.88 5.94
CA ARG A 95 10.03 -3.06 7.38
C ARG A 95 8.64 -2.50 7.72
N PHE A 96 8.00 -3.08 8.74
CA PHE A 96 6.71 -2.63 9.28
C PHE A 96 6.88 -2.28 10.77
N PRO A 97 7.32 -1.06 11.11
CA PRO A 97 7.66 -0.71 12.49
C PRO A 97 6.44 -0.57 13.42
N ALA A 98 5.26 -0.30 12.84
CA ALA A 98 4.01 -0.12 13.57
C ALA A 98 2.85 -0.79 12.79
N PRO A 99 1.84 -1.31 13.50
CA PRO A 99 0.62 -1.83 12.87
C PRO A 99 -0.27 -0.69 12.35
N VAL A 100 -1.19 -1.03 11.43
CA VAL A 100 -2.25 -0.14 10.96
C VAL A 100 -3.59 -0.67 11.48
N PRO A 101 -4.18 -0.05 12.52
CA PRO A 101 -5.50 -0.40 13.04
C PRO A 101 -6.64 -0.08 12.07
#